data_AF-A0A9W8WB38-F1
#
_entry.id   AF-A0A9W8WB38-F1
#
_cell.length_a   1.000
_cell.length_b   1.000
_cell.length_c   1.000
_cell.angle_alpha   90.00
_cell.angle_beta   90.00
_cell.angle_gamma   90.00
#
_symmetry.space_group_name_H-M   'P 1'
#
loop_
_entity.id
_entity.type
_entity.pdbx_description
1 polymer ?
#
loop_
_entity_poly.entity_id
_entity_poly.type
_entity_poly.pdbx_seq_one_letter_code
_entity_poly.pdbx_strand_id
1 'polypeptide(L)'
;MEVLGYDNIDDMATCKSDQRARKKDPTMTEEEREREKEEKKTRNRLSQQAFRRRTKEQLRELTSLRNERQKPESERVKAYQRENRLLRKQLVQVQADLSRHLASIKSMCNAVSATLDGTGTQVGDADEEDDDREEYEEADEDALSMTGPFSNTPTQGLPVSGPSSFVSPVFGPAPPLDSTSFIMQNSVPDAQCPTSTELVNGAGTSPFYAQLPGIWSHRYQMGPEPYLDAMSATQEASMILGKDFSWSNSPFSDHIQLLQRLLLAKLNGLGFASGGQYPMQSIYQPVLMALSLFNSMTRPDVMAWYAKTRFYHIIELTAWQLFPSIATYNKLHPRYQPTQVQLENQHPLVIDWIPFPALRDQLVRHHSANPDIDQIFCDAVTGYVVETPMASLVQGAPLATAYIRVTDLITAMDADKSGNDGAIATLPAPNVAMLFSSPAYARAAFRKLNMDKGAGYYKIDPAFFQKYPELRPGSDDLVAMGIPLKPKQQNILTYPKPLDPTTVQTYRSFIDFSIDAANTISSTSIPAI
;
A
#
# COMPACT_ATOMS: atom_id res chain seq x y z
N MET A 1 12.38 -1.66 39.90
CA MET A 1 10.96 -1.99 39.70
C MET A 1 10.97 -3.36 39.05
N GLU A 2 10.83 -4.42 39.85
CA GLU A 2 11.29 -5.75 39.46
C GLU A 2 10.31 -6.45 38.52
N VAL A 3 10.88 -7.16 37.54
CA VAL A 3 10.12 -7.94 36.54
C VAL A 3 9.73 -9.26 37.19
N LEU A 4 8.46 -9.42 37.56
CA LEU A 4 7.89 -10.71 37.89
C LEU A 4 7.44 -11.39 36.59
N GLY A 5 8.08 -12.52 36.26
CA GLY A 5 7.81 -13.28 35.05
C GLY A 5 6.39 -13.86 34.99
N TYR A 6 5.84 -13.96 33.78
CA TYR A 6 4.60 -14.67 33.49
C TYR A 6 4.89 -16.14 33.17
N ASP A 7 5.31 -16.89 34.17
CA ASP A 7 5.44 -18.35 34.09
C ASP A 7 4.38 -19.05 34.97
N ASN A 8 4.14 -20.34 34.68
CA ASN A 8 3.20 -21.24 35.35
C ASN A 8 1.70 -20.83 35.29
N ILE A 9 1.10 -21.01 34.10
CA ILE A 9 -0.35 -21.25 33.96
C ILE A 9 -0.68 -22.74 33.79
N ASP A 10 0.20 -23.55 33.17
CA ASP A 10 -0.02 -25.00 32.98
C ASP A 10 -0.01 -25.84 34.27
N ASP A 11 0.69 -25.36 35.30
CA ASP A 11 0.98 -26.12 36.54
C ASP A 11 -0.25 -26.36 37.45
N MET A 12 -1.43 -25.87 37.05
CA MET A 12 -2.70 -26.13 37.76
C MET A 12 -3.45 -27.39 37.30
N ALA A 13 -3.05 -28.02 36.18
CA ALA A 13 -3.75 -29.19 35.65
C ALA A 13 -3.35 -30.52 36.35
N THR A 14 -2.08 -30.67 36.69
CA THR A 14 -1.46 -31.90 37.24
C THR A 14 -1.83 -32.16 38.71
N CYS A 15 -1.99 -31.11 39.52
CA CYS A 15 -2.07 -31.20 40.99
C CYS A 15 -3.36 -31.85 41.58
N LYS A 16 -4.19 -32.55 40.77
CA LYS A 16 -5.43 -33.24 41.22
C LYS A 16 -5.31 -34.75 41.37
N SER A 17 -4.36 -35.42 40.71
CA SER A 17 -4.09 -36.85 40.92
C SER A 17 -3.43 -37.08 42.28
N ASP A 18 -2.35 -36.35 42.54
CA ASP A 18 -1.37 -36.72 43.57
C ASP A 18 -1.85 -36.43 45.00
N GLN A 19 -2.77 -35.47 45.16
CA GLN A 19 -3.41 -35.17 46.45
C GLN A 19 -4.33 -36.29 46.96
N ARG A 20 -4.69 -37.28 46.11
CA ARG A 20 -5.34 -38.53 46.57
C ARG A 20 -4.34 -39.62 46.96
N ALA A 21 -3.12 -39.61 46.42
CA ALA A 21 -2.10 -40.62 46.71
C ALA A 21 -1.42 -40.39 48.08
N ARG A 22 -1.03 -39.15 48.41
CA ARG A 22 -0.27 -38.81 49.64
C ARG A 22 -1.02 -38.93 50.97
N LYS A 23 -2.19 -39.60 51.03
CA LYS A 23 -3.05 -39.61 52.23
C LYS A 23 -2.82 -40.79 53.20
N LYS A 24 -1.82 -41.64 52.92
CA LYS A 24 -1.32 -42.68 53.84
C LYS A 24 0.17 -42.93 53.58
N ASP A 25 1.03 -42.13 54.21
CA ASP A 25 2.45 -42.44 54.37
C ASP A 25 2.81 -42.27 55.86
N PRO A 26 3.33 -43.28 56.59
CA PRO A 26 3.42 -43.24 58.06
C PRO A 26 4.55 -42.36 58.62
N THR A 27 5.44 -41.83 57.77
CA THR A 27 6.78 -41.32 58.14
C THR A 27 6.92 -39.80 58.09
N MET A 28 5.86 -39.04 57.78
CA MET A 28 5.87 -37.57 57.85
C MET A 28 6.17 -37.07 59.28
N THR A 29 7.31 -36.41 59.47
CA THR A 29 7.70 -35.82 60.75
C THR A 29 6.73 -34.71 61.18
N GLU A 30 6.71 -34.37 62.46
CA GLU A 30 5.79 -33.32 62.96
C GLU A 30 6.15 -31.94 62.37
N GLU A 31 7.43 -31.67 62.13
CA GLU A 31 7.87 -30.44 61.45
C GLU A 31 7.37 -30.35 60.01
N GLU A 32 7.41 -31.44 59.24
CA GLU A 32 6.90 -31.46 57.86
C GLU A 32 5.38 -31.26 57.85
N ARG A 33 4.67 -31.83 58.83
CA ARG A 33 3.24 -31.58 59.02
C ARG A 33 2.92 -30.16 59.48
N GLU A 34 3.81 -29.43 60.15
CA GLU A 34 3.65 -27.99 60.35
C GLU A 34 4.03 -27.16 59.11
N ARG A 35 5.11 -27.51 58.39
CA ARG A 35 5.48 -26.85 57.12
C ARG A 35 4.34 -26.93 56.09
N GLU A 36 3.70 -28.09 55.91
CA GLU A 36 2.54 -28.22 55.01
C GLU A 36 1.32 -27.39 55.50
N LYS A 37 1.09 -27.30 56.82
CA LYS A 37 0.04 -26.42 57.39
C LYS A 37 0.35 -24.95 57.12
N GLU A 38 1.61 -24.52 57.24
CA GLU A 38 2.07 -23.16 56.95
C GLU A 38 1.88 -22.80 55.47
N GLU A 39 2.34 -23.65 54.54
CA GLU A 39 2.12 -23.48 53.10
C GLU A 39 0.64 -23.41 52.73
N LYS A 40 -0.20 -24.22 53.40
CA LYS A 40 -1.64 -24.18 53.22
C LYS A 40 -2.26 -22.88 53.75
N LYS A 41 -1.76 -22.31 54.85
CA LYS A 41 -2.16 -20.98 55.36
C LYS A 41 -1.74 -19.88 54.38
N THR A 42 -0.50 -19.87 53.88
CA THR A 42 0.00 -18.83 52.96
C THR A 42 -0.70 -18.89 51.60
N ARG A 43 -0.87 -20.08 51.01
CA ARG A 43 -1.65 -20.29 49.78
C ARG A 43 -3.10 -19.82 49.92
N ASN A 44 -3.76 -20.11 51.04
CA ASN A 44 -5.12 -19.61 51.31
C ASN A 44 -5.15 -18.07 51.47
N ARG A 45 -4.14 -17.46 52.11
CA ARG A 45 -4.03 -16.01 52.24
C ARG A 45 -3.87 -15.34 50.87
N LEU A 46 -2.99 -15.87 50.03
CA LEU A 46 -2.77 -15.39 48.66
C LEU A 46 -4.01 -15.57 47.78
N SER A 47 -4.68 -16.73 47.82
CA SER A 47 -5.89 -16.96 47.03
C SER A 47 -7.04 -16.04 47.45
N GLN A 48 -7.21 -15.76 48.75
CA GLN A 48 -8.23 -14.82 49.23
C GLN A 48 -7.86 -13.36 48.92
N GLN A 49 -6.58 -13.00 48.92
CA GLN A 49 -6.10 -11.69 48.46
C GLN A 49 -6.34 -11.49 46.96
N ALA A 50 -6.06 -12.51 46.14
CA ALA A 50 -6.32 -12.51 44.70
C ALA A 50 -7.83 -12.45 44.39
N PHE A 51 -8.67 -13.19 45.14
CA PHE A 51 -10.13 -13.10 45.05
C PHE A 51 -10.62 -11.68 45.37
N ARG A 52 -10.24 -11.13 46.53
CA ARG A 52 -10.60 -9.75 46.93
C ARG A 52 -10.13 -8.70 45.92
N ARG A 53 -8.96 -8.90 45.27
CA ARG A 53 -8.50 -8.07 44.15
C ARG A 53 -9.48 -8.16 42.97
N ARG A 54 -9.75 -9.37 42.45
CA ARG A 54 -10.66 -9.59 41.31
C ARG A 54 -12.06 -9.01 41.57
N THR A 55 -12.64 -9.21 42.76
CA THR A 55 -13.94 -8.63 43.12
C THR A 55 -13.92 -7.09 43.13
N LYS A 56 -12.83 -6.47 43.62
CA LYS A 56 -12.66 -5.01 43.61
C LYS A 56 -12.43 -4.45 42.19
N GLU A 57 -11.79 -5.23 41.33
CA GLU A 57 -11.51 -4.92 39.92
C GLU A 57 -12.82 -4.97 39.10
N GLN A 58 -13.58 -6.06 39.22
CA GLN A 58 -14.92 -6.21 38.62
C GLN A 58 -15.92 -5.16 39.13
N LEU A 59 -15.88 -4.79 40.41
CA LEU A 59 -16.73 -3.71 40.94
C LEU A 59 -16.38 -2.35 40.32
N ARG A 60 -15.09 -2.06 40.09
CA ARG A 60 -14.64 -0.84 39.40
C ARG A 60 -15.13 -0.82 37.95
N GLU A 61 -14.95 -1.92 37.23
CA GLU A 61 -15.43 -2.12 35.85
C GLU A 61 -16.93 -1.85 35.74
N LEU A 62 -17.75 -2.48 36.60
CA LEU A 62 -19.20 -2.26 36.66
C LEU A 62 -19.56 -0.79 36.96
N THR A 63 -18.79 -0.09 37.81
CA THR A 63 -18.99 1.36 38.01
C THR A 63 -18.57 2.22 36.82
N SER A 64 -17.52 1.84 36.07
CA SER A 64 -17.14 2.55 34.83
C SER A 64 -18.23 2.41 33.78
N LEU A 65 -18.66 1.17 33.51
CA LEU A 65 -19.72 0.86 32.54
C LEU A 65 -21.04 1.55 32.88
N ARG A 66 -21.37 1.72 34.17
CA ARG A 66 -22.53 2.49 34.63
C ARG A 66 -22.38 3.98 34.33
N ASN A 67 -21.22 4.56 34.60
CA ASN A 67 -20.94 5.99 34.38
C ASN A 67 -20.84 6.32 32.88
N GLU A 68 -20.23 5.44 32.07
CA GLU A 68 -20.15 5.58 30.61
C GLU A 68 -21.53 5.53 29.95
N ARG A 69 -22.43 4.66 30.43
CA ARG A 69 -23.84 4.62 29.96
C ARG A 69 -24.64 5.88 30.33
N GLN A 70 -24.17 6.71 31.25
CA GLN A 70 -24.81 8.00 31.61
C GLN A 70 -24.25 9.19 30.81
N LYS A 71 -23.14 9.04 30.08
CA LYS A 71 -22.54 10.13 29.30
C LYS A 71 -23.26 10.36 27.96
N PRO A 72 -23.47 11.62 27.54
CA PRO A 72 -24.06 11.91 26.24
C PRO A 72 -23.13 11.45 25.11
N GLU A 73 -23.72 10.99 24.00
CA GLU A 73 -23.03 10.30 22.91
C GLU A 73 -21.88 11.11 22.30
N SER A 74 -22.07 12.43 22.11
CA SER A 74 -21.01 13.33 21.61
C SER A 74 -19.78 13.40 22.53
N GLU A 75 -19.96 13.28 23.86
CA GLU A 75 -18.84 13.21 24.79
C GLU A 75 -18.16 11.84 24.74
N ARG A 76 -18.93 10.75 24.64
CA ARG A 76 -18.40 9.39 24.51
C ARG A 76 -17.56 9.22 23.23
N VAL A 77 -18.05 9.67 22.08
CA VAL A 77 -17.29 9.66 20.81
C VAL A 77 -15.99 10.46 20.95
N LYS A 78 -16.03 11.66 21.53
CA LYS A 78 -14.82 12.47 21.79
C LYS A 78 -13.86 11.82 22.78
N ALA A 79 -14.35 11.04 23.74
CA ALA A 79 -13.51 10.26 24.66
C ALA A 79 -12.83 9.10 23.94
N TYR A 80 -13.59 8.25 23.23
CA TYR A 80 -13.07 7.11 22.47
C TYR A 80 -12.13 7.54 21.34
N GLN A 81 -12.29 8.74 20.76
CA GLN A 81 -11.34 9.34 19.81
C GLN A 81 -10.00 9.70 20.48
N ARG A 82 -10.00 10.32 21.68
CA ARG A 82 -8.76 10.59 22.43
C ARG A 82 -8.08 9.30 22.87
N GLU A 83 -8.87 8.32 23.30
CA GLU A 83 -8.38 7.00 23.70
C GLU A 83 -7.76 6.24 22.51
N ASN A 84 -8.41 6.24 21.34
CA ASN A 84 -7.81 5.70 20.11
C ASN A 84 -6.48 6.40 19.76
N ARG A 85 -6.40 7.74 19.90
CA ARG A 85 -5.15 8.48 19.67
C ARG A 85 -4.06 8.08 20.70
N LEU A 86 -4.42 7.82 21.95
CA LEU A 86 -3.49 7.33 22.98
C LEU A 86 -3.03 5.89 22.72
N LEU A 87 -3.96 4.98 22.41
CA LEU A 87 -3.69 3.58 22.10
C LEU A 87 -2.83 3.44 20.83
N ARG A 88 -3.09 4.23 19.78
CA ARG A 88 -2.23 4.29 18.58
C ARG A 88 -0.81 4.76 18.94
N LYS A 89 -0.64 5.77 19.80
CA LYS A 89 0.68 6.21 20.28
C LYS A 89 1.39 5.14 21.11
N GLN A 90 0.67 4.41 21.98
CA GLN A 90 1.23 3.29 22.74
C GLN A 90 1.62 2.12 21.84
N LEU A 91 0.83 1.79 20.82
CA LEU A 91 1.13 0.75 19.84
C LEU A 91 2.39 1.09 19.02
N VAL A 92 2.52 2.33 18.56
CA VAL A 92 3.72 2.81 17.85
C VAL A 92 4.96 2.79 18.75
N GLN A 93 4.84 3.15 20.04
CA GLN A 93 5.93 3.03 21.01
C GLN A 93 6.37 1.57 21.19
N VAL A 94 5.43 0.65 21.43
CA VAL A 94 5.72 -0.78 21.57
C VAL A 94 6.33 -1.35 20.28
N GLN A 95 5.88 -0.90 19.10
CA GLN A 95 6.49 -1.28 17.82
C GLN A 95 7.93 -0.78 17.70
N ALA A 96 8.22 0.47 18.07
CA ALA A 96 9.58 1.03 18.07
C ALA A 96 10.53 0.27 19.00
N ASP A 97 10.05 -0.09 20.20
CA ASP A 97 10.84 -0.83 21.17
C ASP A 97 11.04 -2.30 20.75
N LEU A 98 10.03 -2.95 20.16
CA LEU A 98 10.18 -4.27 19.52
C LEU A 98 11.19 -4.25 18.37
N SER A 99 11.15 -3.23 17.49
CA SER A 99 12.15 -3.08 16.42
C SER A 99 13.56 -2.85 16.98
N ARG A 100 13.70 -2.12 18.09
CA ARG A 100 14.98 -1.94 18.81
C ARG A 100 15.50 -3.25 19.40
N HIS A 101 14.62 -4.04 20.02
CA HIS A 101 14.97 -5.37 20.53
C HIS A 101 15.35 -6.33 19.40
N LEU A 102 14.64 -6.33 18.27
CA LEU A 102 15.00 -7.14 17.09
C LEU A 102 16.36 -6.74 16.51
N ALA A 103 16.68 -5.44 16.44
CA ALA A 103 18.00 -4.97 16.01
C ALA A 103 19.12 -5.41 16.98
N SER A 104 18.87 -5.32 18.29
CA SER A 104 19.79 -5.80 19.33
C SER A 104 19.98 -7.32 19.27
N ILE A 105 18.91 -8.11 19.09
CA ILE A 105 18.97 -9.56 18.91
C ILE A 105 19.76 -9.91 17.65
N LYS A 106 19.51 -9.24 16.52
CA LYS A 106 20.28 -9.46 15.28
C LYS A 106 21.77 -9.14 15.45
N SER A 107 22.11 -8.08 16.19
CA SER A 107 23.49 -7.74 16.54
C SER A 107 24.14 -8.81 17.43
N MET A 108 23.41 -9.35 18.42
CA MET A 108 23.90 -10.45 19.25
C MET A 108 24.08 -11.74 18.45
N CYS A 109 23.14 -12.10 17.56
CA CYS A 109 23.28 -13.24 16.66
C CYS A 109 24.53 -13.12 15.77
N ASN A 110 24.74 -11.97 15.14
CA ASN A 110 25.93 -11.73 14.32
C ASN A 110 27.23 -11.84 15.14
N ALA A 111 27.26 -11.33 16.37
CA ALA A 111 28.42 -11.44 17.25
C ALA A 111 28.67 -12.90 17.68
N VAL A 112 27.62 -13.67 17.98
CA VAL A 112 27.71 -15.10 18.32
C VAL A 112 28.22 -15.91 17.13
N SER A 113 27.73 -15.66 15.91
CA SER A 113 28.28 -16.27 14.69
C SER A 113 29.77 -15.98 14.53
N ALA A 114 30.20 -14.72 14.64
CA ALA A 114 31.62 -14.37 14.54
C ALA A 114 32.50 -15.08 15.58
N THR A 115 32.00 -15.33 16.79
CA THR A 115 32.74 -16.13 17.80
C THR A 115 32.76 -17.64 17.53
N LEU A 116 31.76 -18.18 16.82
CA LEU A 116 31.71 -19.58 16.40
C LEU A 116 32.62 -19.83 15.20
N ASP A 117 32.61 -18.94 14.20
CA ASP A 117 33.51 -19.01 13.05
C ASP A 117 34.98 -18.88 13.50
N GLY A 118 35.25 -18.06 14.52
CA GLY A 118 36.58 -17.90 15.14
C GLY A 118 37.06 -19.05 16.03
N THR A 119 36.34 -20.17 16.16
CA THR A 119 36.77 -21.33 16.99
C THR A 119 37.14 -22.60 16.20
N GLY A 120 37.18 -22.54 14.87
CA GLY A 120 37.69 -23.64 14.02
C GLY A 120 39.10 -23.37 13.50
N THR A 121 40.08 -24.23 13.82
CA THR A 121 41.42 -24.17 13.18
C THR A 121 42.10 -25.54 13.13
N GLN A 122 42.69 -25.86 11.96
CA GLN A 122 43.45 -27.09 11.64
C GLN A 122 42.58 -28.37 11.53
N VAL A 123 42.81 -29.31 10.60
CA VAL A 123 44.07 -29.78 9.99
C VAL A 123 43.92 -30.12 8.49
N GLY A 124 44.91 -29.75 7.67
CA GLY A 124 45.24 -30.36 6.36
C GLY A 124 44.38 -29.93 5.14
N ASP A 125 44.90 -29.98 3.91
CA ASP A 125 46.31 -30.12 3.50
C ASP A 125 46.52 -29.66 2.03
N ALA A 126 47.70 -29.08 1.75
CA ALA A 126 48.45 -29.06 0.47
C ALA A 126 47.93 -28.39 -0.84
N ASP A 127 48.87 -27.66 -1.48
CA ASP A 127 49.16 -27.47 -2.93
C ASP A 127 48.18 -26.67 -3.84
N GLU A 128 48.64 -25.53 -4.42
CA GLU A 128 49.18 -25.29 -5.81
C GLU A 128 48.07 -24.82 -6.78
N GLU A 129 48.15 -23.73 -7.58
CA GLU A 129 49.12 -22.62 -7.85
C GLU A 129 48.32 -21.26 -7.78
N ASP A 130 48.76 -20.00 -8.01
CA ASP A 130 49.99 -19.35 -8.52
C ASP A 130 50.07 -17.85 -8.01
N ASP A 131 51.01 -17.05 -8.53
CA ASP A 131 51.49 -15.69 -8.19
C ASP A 131 50.69 -14.46 -8.75
N ASP A 132 50.72 -13.29 -8.04
CA ASP A 132 51.35 -12.00 -8.46
C ASP A 132 50.98 -10.81 -7.52
N ARG A 133 51.91 -10.42 -6.62
CA ARG A 133 52.16 -9.06 -6.00
C ARG A 133 51.01 -8.25 -5.35
N GLU A 134 51.08 -7.74 -4.10
CA GLU A 134 52.10 -6.89 -3.41
C GLU A 134 52.35 -5.53 -4.10
N GLU A 135 52.45 -4.36 -3.44
CA GLU A 135 53.02 -4.01 -2.12
C GLU A 135 52.29 -2.84 -1.41
N TYR A 136 52.25 -2.85 -0.07
CA TYR A 136 52.34 -1.76 0.94
C TYR A 136 51.43 -0.48 0.88
N GLU A 137 51.14 0.25 1.97
CA GLU A 137 51.46 0.26 3.42
C GLU A 137 50.23 0.96 4.10
N GLU A 138 49.58 0.52 5.20
CA GLU A 138 49.98 0.25 6.61
C GLU A 138 50.19 1.51 7.50
N ALA A 139 49.77 1.43 8.79
CA ALA A 139 49.59 2.46 9.86
C ALA A 139 48.09 2.87 10.08
N ASP A 140 47.37 2.60 11.19
CA ASP A 140 47.71 2.35 12.63
C ASP A 140 48.37 3.54 13.36
N GLU A 141 48.17 3.86 14.65
CA GLU A 141 47.26 3.39 15.74
C GLU A 141 46.32 4.57 16.16
N ASP A 142 45.45 4.64 17.19
CA ASP A 142 44.87 3.75 18.24
C ASP A 142 43.47 4.33 18.61
N ALA A 143 42.67 3.63 19.43
CA ALA A 143 41.52 4.18 20.15
C ALA A 143 41.94 4.92 21.45
N LEU A 144 41.02 5.62 22.13
CA LEU A 144 40.90 5.55 23.60
C LEU A 144 39.58 6.18 24.11
N SER A 145 39.24 5.85 25.36
CA SER A 145 37.96 6.20 26.02
C SER A 145 38.13 7.35 27.02
N MET A 146 37.08 8.16 27.26
CA MET A 146 36.42 8.33 28.58
C MET A 146 35.45 9.53 28.67
N THR A 147 34.42 9.34 29.51
CA THR A 147 33.55 10.30 30.24
C THR A 147 33.63 11.83 29.99
N GLY A 148 32.47 12.48 29.77
CA GLY A 148 32.31 13.96 29.75
C GLY A 148 32.30 14.64 31.13
N PRO A 149 32.08 15.98 31.19
CA PRO A 149 30.72 16.47 31.52
C PRO A 149 30.29 17.79 30.81
N PHE A 150 29.10 18.30 31.18
CA PHE A 150 28.41 19.48 30.62
C PHE A 150 29.11 20.85 30.83
N SER A 151 28.96 21.79 29.88
CA SER A 151 28.35 23.13 30.17
C SER A 151 27.99 24.00 28.92
N ASN A 152 26.70 24.34 28.82
CA ASN A 152 26.05 25.57 28.31
C ASN A 152 26.75 26.63 27.38
N THR A 153 26.10 26.86 26.22
CA THR A 153 25.72 28.19 25.63
C THR A 153 26.78 29.15 25.03
N PRO A 154 26.40 30.16 24.21
CA PRO A 154 25.42 30.15 23.10
C PRO A 154 25.88 30.92 21.82
N THR A 155 25.41 30.54 20.62
CA THR A 155 25.60 31.35 19.39
C THR A 155 24.33 31.40 18.53
N GLN A 156 24.08 32.56 17.90
CA GLN A 156 22.99 32.85 16.96
C GLN A 156 23.34 32.29 15.55
N GLY A 157 22.43 32.02 14.61
CA GLY A 157 20.97 32.17 14.59
C GLY A 157 20.50 33.08 13.42
N LEU A 158 20.00 32.50 12.32
CA LEU A 158 19.20 33.10 11.22
C LEU A 158 18.50 31.93 10.44
N PRO A 159 17.50 32.18 9.55
CA PRO A 159 16.28 31.35 9.57
C PRO A 159 16.08 30.37 8.40
N VAL A 160 15.22 29.37 8.65
CA VAL A 160 14.58 28.54 7.61
C VAL A 160 13.27 29.19 7.18
N SER A 161 13.13 29.51 5.90
CA SER A 161 11.87 30.00 5.30
C SER A 161 10.92 28.83 5.02
N GLY A 162 9.75 28.83 5.65
CA GLY A 162 8.67 27.88 5.32
C GLY A 162 7.92 28.25 4.03
N PRO A 163 7.29 27.28 3.34
CA PRO A 163 6.47 27.56 2.17
C PRO A 163 5.20 28.36 2.53
N SER A 164 4.76 29.21 1.61
CA SER A 164 3.67 30.17 1.84
C SER A 164 2.29 29.50 2.00
N SER A 165 1.54 29.92 3.02
CA SER A 165 0.13 29.54 3.19
C SER A 165 -0.75 30.46 2.34
N PHE A 166 -1.46 29.91 1.36
CA PHE A 166 -2.46 30.66 0.59
C PHE A 166 -3.70 30.93 1.47
N VAL A 167 -4.30 32.12 1.35
CA VAL A 167 -5.46 32.53 2.17
C VAL A 167 -6.68 32.74 1.28
N SER A 168 -7.79 32.09 1.62
CA SER A 168 -9.10 32.32 0.99
C SER A 168 -10.02 33.13 1.91
N PRO A 169 -10.88 34.02 1.37
CA PRO A 169 -11.71 34.92 2.16
C PRO A 169 -12.94 34.22 2.79
N VAL A 170 -13.38 34.71 3.95
CA VAL A 170 -14.51 34.19 4.73
C VAL A 170 -15.83 34.86 4.34
N PHE A 171 -16.89 34.08 4.10
CA PHE A 171 -18.29 34.57 4.13
C PHE A 171 -19.30 33.46 4.47
N GLY A 172 -20.25 33.77 5.38
CA GLY A 172 -21.56 33.11 5.47
C GLY A 172 -21.68 31.90 6.43
N PRO A 173 -22.70 31.84 7.32
CA PRO A 173 -22.99 30.69 8.17
C PRO A 173 -23.97 29.68 7.52
N ALA A 174 -23.96 28.45 8.04
CA ALA A 174 -24.80 27.35 7.54
C ALA A 174 -26.25 27.34 8.11
N PRO A 175 -27.24 26.80 7.37
CA PRO A 175 -28.56 26.44 7.89
C PRO A 175 -28.51 25.10 8.68
N PRO A 176 -29.52 24.81 9.53
CA PRO A 176 -29.46 23.70 10.48
C PRO A 176 -30.02 22.36 9.96
N LEU A 177 -29.61 21.29 10.65
CA LEU A 177 -30.35 20.07 11.02
C LEU A 177 -31.43 19.50 10.06
N ASP A 178 -31.39 18.19 9.86
CA ASP A 178 -32.47 17.39 10.42
C ASP A 178 -32.03 15.98 10.86
N SER A 179 -32.78 15.37 11.78
CA SER A 179 -32.49 14.05 12.36
C SER A 179 -33.62 13.06 12.12
N THR A 180 -33.50 12.23 11.08
CA THR A 180 -34.43 11.13 10.83
C THR A 180 -33.77 9.78 11.13
N SER A 181 -34.17 9.20 12.27
CA SER A 181 -33.83 7.83 12.66
C SER A 181 -34.49 6.82 11.70
N PHE A 182 -33.73 5.82 11.26
CA PHE A 182 -34.29 4.59 10.70
C PHE A 182 -33.91 3.38 11.55
N ILE A 183 -34.84 2.43 11.62
CA ILE A 183 -34.86 1.28 12.53
C ILE A 183 -34.79 -0.01 11.70
N MET A 184 -34.48 -1.14 12.36
CA MET A 184 -34.39 -2.51 11.83
C MET A 184 -33.11 -2.79 11.00
N GLN A 185 -32.56 -4.02 10.97
CA GLN A 185 -33.02 -5.26 11.63
C GLN A 185 -31.86 -6.17 12.03
N ASN A 186 -32.01 -6.93 13.12
CA ASN A 186 -31.11 -8.05 13.41
C ASN A 186 -31.49 -9.26 12.55
N SER A 187 -30.56 -9.74 11.71
CA SER A 187 -30.59 -11.07 11.10
C SER A 187 -29.17 -11.63 11.05
N VAL A 188 -28.91 -12.65 11.88
CA VAL A 188 -27.63 -13.37 11.91
C VAL A 188 -27.76 -14.67 11.12
N PRO A 189 -26.87 -14.93 10.15
CA PRO A 189 -26.46 -16.27 9.76
C PRO A 189 -25.07 -16.59 10.34
N ASP A 190 -24.79 -17.86 10.61
CA ASP A 190 -23.52 -18.30 11.22
C ASP A 190 -22.29 -18.00 10.34
N ALA A 191 -21.30 -17.34 10.93
CA ALA A 191 -19.95 -17.24 10.39
C ALA A 191 -19.01 -18.15 11.21
N GLN A 192 -18.48 -19.18 10.57
CA GLN A 192 -17.53 -20.10 11.21
C GLN A 192 -16.20 -19.40 11.53
N CYS A 193 -15.61 -19.69 12.69
CA CYS A 193 -14.42 -19.02 13.19
C CYS A 193 -13.15 -19.44 12.40
N PRO A 194 -12.42 -18.51 11.75
CA PRO A 194 -11.10 -18.79 11.19
C PRO A 194 -10.07 -18.98 12.32
N THR A 195 -9.22 -19.98 12.20
CA THR A 195 -8.21 -20.33 13.22
C THR A 195 -7.12 -19.27 13.34
N SER A 196 -6.77 -18.90 14.58
CA SER A 196 -5.86 -17.80 14.89
C SER A 196 -4.37 -18.14 14.64
N THR A 197 -3.88 -17.88 13.42
CA THR A 197 -2.44 -18.00 13.10
C THR A 197 -1.87 -16.85 12.27
N GLU A 198 -2.69 -15.93 11.78
CA GLU A 198 -2.28 -14.89 10.80
C GLU A 198 -1.91 -13.53 11.44
N LEU A 199 -1.47 -13.53 12.71
CA LEU A 199 -1.19 -12.33 13.51
C LEU A 199 0.32 -12.09 13.77
N VAL A 200 1.16 -12.26 12.75
CA VAL A 200 2.59 -11.87 12.78
C VAL A 200 2.99 -11.08 11.52
N ASN A 201 2.35 -9.93 11.30
CA ASN A 201 2.70 -9.03 10.19
C ASN A 201 3.96 -8.21 10.52
N GLY A 202 5.14 -8.79 10.25
CA GLY A 202 6.44 -8.12 10.38
C GLY A 202 6.71 -6.97 9.39
N ALA A 203 5.76 -6.65 8.51
CA ALA A 203 5.93 -5.77 7.34
C ALA A 203 5.46 -4.31 7.54
N GLY A 204 5.34 -3.83 8.78
CA GLY A 204 5.25 -2.39 9.09
C GLY A 204 4.13 -1.60 8.38
N THR A 205 2.99 -2.25 8.14
CA THR A 205 1.88 -1.84 7.26
C THR A 205 1.23 -0.50 7.60
N SER A 206 0.73 0.20 6.58
CA SER A 206 -0.15 1.37 6.74
C SER A 206 -1.41 1.02 7.55
N PRO A 207 -1.99 1.95 8.35
CA PRO A 207 -3.24 1.70 9.10
C PRO A 207 -4.45 1.31 8.23
N PHE A 208 -4.39 1.47 6.91
CA PHE A 208 -5.45 1.04 6.00
C PHE A 208 -5.55 -0.48 5.79
N TYR A 209 -4.43 -1.23 5.91
CA TYR A 209 -4.40 -2.67 5.59
C TYR A 209 -4.97 -3.56 6.71
N ALA A 210 -5.02 -3.06 7.96
CA ALA A 210 -5.48 -3.82 9.12
C ALA A 210 -6.93 -3.47 9.49
N GLN A 211 -7.86 -3.68 8.56
CA GLN A 211 -9.28 -3.37 8.79
C GLN A 211 -9.95 -4.44 9.65
N LEU A 212 -10.40 -4.06 10.84
CA LEU A 212 -11.26 -4.89 11.69
C LEU A 212 -12.70 -4.85 11.15
N PRO A 213 -13.27 -5.96 10.63
CA PRO A 213 -14.58 -5.95 10.01
C PRO A 213 -15.68 -5.46 10.96
N GLY A 214 -16.58 -4.61 10.45
CA GLY A 214 -17.74 -4.12 11.19
C GLY A 214 -17.49 -3.03 12.24
N ILE A 215 -16.23 -2.64 12.51
CA ILE A 215 -15.92 -1.56 13.47
C ILE A 215 -15.92 -0.17 12.79
N TRP A 216 -15.48 -0.10 11.54
CA TRP A 216 -15.37 1.16 10.79
C TRP A 216 -16.64 1.32 9.94
N SER A 217 -17.33 2.45 10.07
CA SER A 217 -18.54 2.70 9.26
C SER A 217 -18.15 3.03 7.81
N HIS A 218 -19.02 2.71 6.85
CA HIS A 218 -18.84 3.05 5.44
C HIS A 218 -18.45 4.53 5.23
N ARG A 219 -19.10 5.46 5.95
CA ARG A 219 -18.78 6.91 5.89
C ARG A 219 -17.37 7.27 6.39
N TYR A 220 -16.72 6.41 7.17
CA TYR A 220 -15.36 6.61 7.67
C TYR A 220 -14.27 5.98 6.77
N GLN A 221 -14.67 5.17 5.77
CA GLN A 221 -13.77 4.52 4.80
C GLN A 221 -13.85 5.18 3.41
N MET A 222 -14.56 6.32 3.29
CA MET A 222 -15.02 6.87 2.02
C MET A 222 -14.82 8.39 1.97
N GLY A 223 -14.31 8.89 0.84
CA GLY A 223 -14.08 10.31 0.56
C GLY A 223 -12.73 10.87 1.04
N PRO A 224 -12.52 12.21 0.90
CA PRO A 224 -11.21 12.85 1.05
C PRO A 224 -10.84 13.16 2.51
N GLU A 225 -11.79 13.59 3.35
CA GLU A 225 -11.52 13.92 4.75
C GLU A 225 -10.92 12.74 5.53
N PRO A 226 -11.47 11.50 5.50
CA PRO A 226 -10.86 10.39 6.22
C PRO A 226 -9.50 9.95 5.64
N TYR A 227 -9.25 10.23 4.36
CA TYR A 227 -7.95 9.97 3.73
C TYR A 227 -6.89 10.93 4.25
N LEU A 228 -7.19 12.24 4.33
CA LEU A 228 -6.30 13.25 4.89
C LEU A 228 -6.01 13.01 6.39
N ASP A 229 -7.04 12.65 7.16
CA ASP A 229 -6.92 12.27 8.59
C ASP A 229 -6.01 11.02 8.77
N ALA A 230 -6.09 10.05 7.85
CA ALA A 230 -5.27 8.84 7.89
C ALA A 230 -3.84 9.04 7.34
N MET A 231 -3.66 9.85 6.29
CA MET A 231 -2.35 10.18 5.73
C MET A 231 -1.51 11.00 6.72
N SER A 232 -2.11 12.01 7.37
CA SER A 232 -1.44 12.79 8.42
C SER A 232 -1.06 11.92 9.63
N ALA A 233 -1.96 11.07 10.12
CA ALA A 233 -1.64 10.11 11.18
C ALA A 233 -0.54 9.10 10.80
N THR A 234 -0.47 8.70 9.53
CA THR A 234 0.59 7.81 9.01
C THR A 234 1.92 8.54 8.89
N GLN A 235 1.92 9.83 8.53
CA GLN A 235 3.10 10.68 8.53
C GLN A 235 3.66 10.89 9.94
N GLU A 236 2.81 11.19 10.94
CA GLU A 236 3.22 11.25 12.35
C GLU A 236 3.88 9.93 12.80
N ALA A 237 3.24 8.79 12.52
CA ALA A 237 3.76 7.47 12.90
C ALA A 237 5.10 7.14 12.19
N SER A 238 5.24 7.53 10.92
CA SER A 238 6.48 7.31 10.16
C SER A 238 7.65 8.14 10.71
N MET A 239 7.39 9.40 11.09
CA MET A 239 8.39 10.24 11.76
C MET A 239 8.84 9.65 13.10
N ILE A 240 7.90 9.18 13.94
CA ILE A 240 8.21 8.56 15.24
C ILE A 240 9.02 7.26 15.07
N LEU A 241 8.74 6.48 14.02
CA LEU A 241 9.44 5.22 13.71
C LEU A 241 10.73 5.40 12.90
N GLY A 242 11.14 6.63 12.58
CA GLY A 242 12.33 6.88 11.75
C GLY A 242 12.23 6.31 10.33
N LYS A 243 11.03 6.27 9.75
CA LYS A 243 10.78 5.80 8.37
C LYS A 243 10.75 6.97 7.39
N ASP A 244 11.51 6.86 6.30
CA ASP A 244 11.53 7.84 5.20
C ASP A 244 10.22 7.91 4.39
N PHE A 245 9.33 6.92 4.57
CA PHE A 245 8.17 6.68 3.71
C PHE A 245 6.86 6.63 4.50
N SER A 246 5.83 7.25 3.93
CA SER A 246 4.44 7.26 4.39
C SER A 246 3.59 6.50 3.37
N TRP A 247 3.06 5.34 3.76
CA TRP A 247 2.31 4.44 2.89
C TRP A 247 0.80 4.76 2.91
N SER A 248 0.16 4.78 1.75
CA SER A 248 -1.27 5.04 1.59
C SER A 248 -2.11 3.75 1.73
N ASN A 249 -3.37 3.83 1.31
CA ASN A 249 -4.27 2.69 1.08
C ASN A 249 -4.05 2.00 -0.27
N SER A 250 -3.16 2.52 -1.11
CA SER A 250 -3.05 2.16 -2.52
C SER A 250 -1.62 1.73 -2.86
N PRO A 251 -1.34 0.41 -2.97
CA PRO A 251 -0.10 -0.10 -3.52
C PRO A 251 0.34 0.60 -4.82
N PHE A 252 -0.57 0.80 -5.79
CA PHE A 252 -0.27 1.61 -6.98
C PHE A 252 0.27 2.99 -6.61
N SER A 253 -0.43 3.74 -5.75
CA SER A 253 -0.05 5.10 -5.37
C SER A 253 1.25 5.15 -4.57
N ASP A 254 1.57 4.11 -3.80
CA ASP A 254 2.82 4.01 -3.04
C ASP A 254 4.02 3.78 -3.99
N HIS A 255 3.88 2.89 -4.97
CA HIS A 255 4.87 2.70 -6.04
C HIS A 255 5.06 3.98 -6.88
N ILE A 256 3.96 4.67 -7.26
CA ILE A 256 4.01 5.92 -8.03
C ILE A 256 4.72 7.02 -7.23
N GLN A 257 4.35 7.25 -5.97
CA GLN A 257 4.99 8.25 -5.11
C GLN A 257 6.49 7.98 -4.91
N LEU A 258 6.88 6.72 -4.73
CA LEU A 258 8.30 6.36 -4.60
C LEU A 258 9.08 6.67 -5.88
N LEU A 259 8.59 6.23 -7.04
CA LEU A 259 9.24 6.53 -8.32
C LEU A 259 9.33 8.03 -8.58
N GLN A 260 8.27 8.79 -8.29
CA GLN A 260 8.27 10.25 -8.42
C GLN A 260 9.32 10.90 -7.53
N ARG A 261 9.42 10.50 -6.24
CA ARG A 261 10.46 11.02 -5.32
C ARG A 261 11.88 10.69 -5.80
N LEU A 262 12.13 9.46 -6.25
CA LEU A 262 13.44 9.02 -6.76
C LEU A 262 13.86 9.78 -8.02
N LEU A 263 12.95 9.90 -9.01
CA LEU A 263 13.18 10.69 -10.22
C LEU A 263 13.44 12.16 -9.91
N LEU A 264 12.60 12.78 -9.06
CA LEU A 264 12.74 14.19 -8.68
C LEU A 264 14.07 14.45 -7.96
N ALA A 265 14.46 13.59 -7.01
CA ALA A 265 15.73 13.72 -6.31
C ALA A 265 16.94 13.62 -7.25
N LYS A 266 16.95 12.63 -8.14
CA LYS A 266 18.05 12.41 -9.11
C LYS A 266 18.16 13.55 -10.12
N LEU A 267 17.02 14.00 -10.69
CA LEU A 267 17.00 15.09 -11.66
C LEU A 267 17.34 16.44 -11.02
N ASN A 268 16.85 16.74 -9.81
CA ASN A 268 17.23 17.96 -9.10
C ASN A 268 18.74 18.00 -8.79
N GLY A 269 19.34 16.85 -8.46
CA GLY A 269 20.80 16.71 -8.30
C GLY A 269 21.61 17.00 -9.58
N LEU A 270 20.97 16.94 -10.75
CA LEU A 270 21.54 17.28 -12.07
C LEU A 270 21.20 18.70 -12.51
N GLY A 271 20.67 19.55 -11.61
CA GLY A 271 20.32 20.94 -11.92
C GLY A 271 18.98 21.11 -12.65
N PHE A 272 18.09 20.11 -12.65
CA PHE A 272 16.71 20.30 -13.08
C PHE A 272 15.94 21.09 -12.01
N ALA A 273 15.23 22.14 -12.43
CA ALA A 273 14.51 23.06 -11.55
C ALA A 273 13.16 23.45 -12.16
N SER A 274 12.17 23.68 -11.30
CA SER A 274 10.83 24.11 -11.73
C SER A 274 10.89 25.42 -12.53
N GLY A 275 10.47 25.37 -13.81
CA GLY A 275 10.48 26.51 -14.72
C GLY A 275 11.72 26.65 -15.62
N GLY A 276 12.75 25.80 -15.46
CA GLY A 276 13.90 25.79 -16.37
C GLY A 276 13.55 25.24 -17.77
N GLN A 277 14.27 25.70 -18.80
CA GLN A 277 14.11 25.21 -20.18
C GLN A 277 15.03 24.01 -20.45
N TYR A 278 14.49 22.81 -20.26
CA TYR A 278 15.18 21.55 -20.54
C TYR A 278 14.69 20.93 -21.87
N PRO A 279 15.54 20.17 -22.58
CA PRO A 279 15.07 19.33 -23.69
C PRO A 279 13.99 18.37 -23.17
N MET A 280 12.82 18.34 -23.81
CA MET A 280 11.68 17.53 -23.35
C MET A 280 12.06 16.04 -23.18
N GLN A 281 12.93 15.51 -24.05
CA GLN A 281 13.42 14.14 -23.96
C GLN A 281 14.04 13.82 -22.59
N SER A 282 14.79 14.76 -22.00
CA SER A 282 15.49 14.58 -20.73
C SER A 282 14.57 14.42 -19.52
N ILE A 283 13.30 14.83 -19.61
CA ILE A 283 12.28 14.61 -18.56
C ILE A 283 11.45 13.37 -18.89
N TYR A 284 11.02 13.21 -20.15
CA TYR A 284 10.06 12.16 -20.52
C TYR A 284 10.70 10.78 -20.63
N GLN A 285 11.98 10.67 -20.97
CA GLN A 285 12.68 9.39 -21.08
C GLN A 285 12.91 8.72 -19.69
N PRO A 286 13.41 9.42 -18.65
CA PRO A 286 13.47 8.85 -17.30
C PRO A 286 12.10 8.40 -16.77
N VAL A 287 11.04 9.18 -17.02
CA VAL A 287 9.67 8.83 -16.64
C VAL A 287 9.19 7.56 -17.37
N LEU A 288 9.40 7.46 -18.68
CA LEU A 288 9.10 6.26 -19.47
C LEU A 288 9.85 5.03 -18.92
N MET A 289 11.14 5.16 -18.61
CA MET A 289 11.95 4.06 -18.08
C MET A 289 11.48 3.60 -16.70
N ALA A 290 11.23 4.52 -15.77
CA ALA A 290 10.73 4.22 -14.43
C ALA A 290 9.32 3.59 -14.45
N LEU A 291 8.40 4.14 -15.25
CA LEU A 291 7.05 3.56 -15.41
C LEU A 291 7.10 2.18 -16.10
N SER A 292 8.05 1.95 -17.01
CA SER A 292 8.25 0.65 -17.65
C SER A 292 8.79 -0.39 -16.64
N LEU A 293 9.73 0.01 -15.77
CA LEU A 293 10.27 -0.84 -14.70
C LEU A 293 9.19 -1.24 -13.68
N PHE A 294 8.41 -0.27 -13.18
CA PHE A 294 7.31 -0.57 -12.25
C PHE A 294 6.37 -1.62 -12.83
N ASN A 295 5.96 -1.40 -14.08
CA ASN A 295 5.03 -2.25 -14.79
C ASN A 295 5.62 -3.66 -15.03
N SER A 296 6.84 -3.77 -15.57
CA SER A 296 7.46 -5.07 -15.87
C SER A 296 7.80 -5.90 -14.63
N MET A 297 8.20 -5.26 -13.53
CA MET A 297 8.49 -5.95 -12.26
C MET A 297 7.23 -6.38 -11.51
N THR A 298 6.22 -5.51 -11.40
CA THR A 298 5.10 -5.74 -10.48
C THR A 298 3.90 -6.44 -11.12
N ARG A 299 3.68 -6.24 -12.43
CA ARG A 299 2.47 -6.64 -13.16
C ARG A 299 2.79 -7.15 -14.58
N PRO A 300 3.70 -8.15 -14.73
CA PRO A 300 4.14 -8.65 -16.02
C PRO A 300 2.99 -9.18 -16.90
N ASP A 301 1.94 -9.71 -16.27
CA ASP A 301 0.69 -10.17 -16.88
C ASP A 301 -0.09 -9.07 -17.62
N VAL A 302 0.06 -7.80 -17.21
CA VAL A 302 -0.64 -6.66 -17.80
C VAL A 302 0.19 -5.99 -18.92
N MET A 303 1.40 -6.47 -19.23
CA MET A 303 2.32 -5.76 -20.14
C MET A 303 1.81 -5.72 -21.58
N ALA A 304 1.13 -6.78 -22.00
CA ALA A 304 0.36 -6.84 -23.23
C ALA A 304 -0.64 -5.68 -23.37
N TRP A 305 -1.27 -5.27 -22.27
CA TRP A 305 -2.26 -4.20 -22.24
C TRP A 305 -1.60 -2.84 -22.49
N TYR A 306 -0.59 -2.48 -21.71
CA TYR A 306 0.10 -1.18 -21.83
C TYR A 306 0.80 -1.00 -23.19
N ALA A 307 1.44 -2.06 -23.69
CA ALA A 307 2.15 -2.02 -24.97
C ALA A 307 1.19 -1.82 -26.17
N LYS A 308 0.03 -2.49 -26.17
CA LYS A 308 -0.90 -2.46 -27.31
C LYS A 308 -1.84 -1.25 -27.29
N THR A 309 -2.30 -0.80 -26.11
CA THR A 309 -3.16 0.41 -25.99
C THR A 309 -2.38 1.72 -26.19
N ARG A 310 -1.04 1.66 -26.16
CA ARG A 310 -0.13 2.80 -26.18
C ARG A 310 -0.49 3.83 -25.11
N PHE A 311 -0.42 3.41 -23.84
CA PHE A 311 -0.86 4.22 -22.70
C PHE A 311 0.13 5.35 -22.30
N TYR A 312 0.73 6.03 -23.29
CA TYR A 312 1.81 7.01 -23.09
C TYR A 312 1.36 8.30 -22.37
N HIS A 313 0.06 8.59 -22.32
CA HIS A 313 -0.46 9.76 -21.60
C HIS A 313 -0.11 9.78 -20.11
N ILE A 314 0.18 8.62 -19.50
CA ILE A 314 0.67 8.55 -18.10
C ILE A 314 2.09 9.07 -17.96
N ILE A 315 2.91 9.00 -19.03
CA ILE A 315 4.24 9.61 -19.09
C ILE A 315 4.11 11.13 -19.14
N GLU A 316 3.18 11.64 -19.96
CA GLU A 316 2.87 13.08 -20.08
C GLU A 316 2.36 13.64 -18.74
N LEU A 317 1.42 12.93 -18.10
CA LEU A 317 0.89 13.20 -16.77
C LEU A 317 1.99 13.22 -15.70
N THR A 318 2.81 12.16 -15.62
CA THR A 318 3.87 12.05 -14.60
C THR A 318 4.98 13.08 -14.81
N ALA A 319 5.33 13.40 -16.06
CA ALA A 319 6.28 14.47 -16.38
C ALA A 319 5.76 15.85 -15.96
N TRP A 320 4.45 16.12 -16.12
CA TRP A 320 3.83 17.34 -15.60
C TRP A 320 3.74 17.35 -14.06
N GLN A 321 3.43 16.23 -13.41
CA GLN A 321 3.41 16.13 -11.94
C GLN A 321 4.79 16.36 -11.32
N LEU A 322 5.86 15.91 -11.97
CA LEU A 322 7.25 16.15 -11.56
C LEU A 322 7.72 17.58 -11.83
N PHE A 323 7.42 18.12 -13.01
CA PHE A 323 7.83 19.48 -13.41
C PHE A 323 6.62 20.26 -13.95
N PRO A 324 5.78 20.85 -13.08
CA PRO A 324 4.63 21.63 -13.49
C PRO A 324 5.06 22.89 -14.25
N SER A 325 4.64 23.01 -15.51
CA SER A 325 4.93 24.15 -16.38
C SER A 325 3.88 24.27 -17.48
N ILE A 326 3.81 25.41 -18.16
CA ILE A 326 2.97 25.57 -19.36
C ILE A 326 3.38 24.57 -20.46
N ALA A 327 4.68 24.28 -20.60
CA ALA A 327 5.19 23.37 -21.62
C ALA A 327 4.80 21.90 -21.37
N THR A 328 4.83 21.45 -20.10
CA THR A 328 4.39 20.10 -19.71
C THR A 328 2.86 20.00 -19.65
N TYR A 329 2.16 21.04 -19.18
CA TYR A 329 0.68 21.08 -19.19
C TYR A 329 0.11 21.01 -20.61
N ASN A 330 0.69 21.73 -21.56
CA ASN A 330 0.25 21.72 -22.97
C ASN A 330 0.50 20.38 -23.69
N LYS A 331 1.16 19.41 -23.05
CA LYS A 331 1.27 18.01 -23.53
C LYS A 331 0.17 17.11 -22.96
N LEU A 332 -0.54 17.51 -21.90
CA LEU A 332 -1.60 16.71 -21.32
C LEU A 332 -2.81 16.61 -22.26
N HIS A 333 -3.06 15.40 -22.77
CA HIS A 333 -4.30 15.07 -23.43
C HIS A 333 -5.51 15.42 -22.53
N PRO A 334 -6.58 16.09 -23.03
CA PRO A 334 -7.63 16.68 -22.18
C PRO A 334 -8.26 15.74 -21.15
N ARG A 335 -8.41 14.46 -21.48
CA ARG A 335 -8.93 13.42 -20.56
C ARG A 335 -8.07 13.18 -19.30
N TYR A 336 -6.82 13.65 -19.26
CA TYR A 336 -5.87 13.54 -18.14
C TYR A 336 -5.50 14.87 -17.48
N GLN A 337 -6.08 15.99 -17.92
CA GLN A 337 -5.88 17.26 -17.21
C GLN A 337 -6.48 17.17 -15.79
N PRO A 338 -5.88 17.80 -14.78
CA PRO A 338 -6.36 17.74 -13.39
C PRO A 338 -7.75 18.38 -13.27
N THR A 339 -8.62 17.78 -12.45
CA THR A 339 -9.92 18.41 -12.13
C THR A 339 -9.81 19.34 -10.93
N GLN A 340 -10.77 20.26 -10.77
CA GLN A 340 -10.81 21.15 -9.62
C GLN A 340 -10.85 20.35 -8.29
N VAL A 341 -11.61 19.25 -8.24
CA VAL A 341 -11.69 18.37 -7.07
C VAL A 341 -10.33 17.79 -6.70
N GLN A 342 -9.53 17.38 -7.70
CA GLN A 342 -8.20 16.83 -7.49
C GLN A 342 -7.17 17.87 -7.04
N LEU A 343 -7.35 19.14 -7.42
CA LEU A 343 -6.51 20.25 -6.96
C LEU A 343 -6.89 20.69 -5.54
N GLU A 344 -8.15 20.50 -5.14
CA GLU A 344 -8.67 20.85 -3.81
C GLU A 344 -8.45 19.76 -2.76
N ASN A 345 -8.37 18.48 -3.15
CA ASN A 345 -8.43 17.34 -2.23
C ASN A 345 -7.21 16.41 -2.40
N GLN A 346 -6.57 16.04 -1.29
CA GLN A 346 -5.57 14.98 -1.29
C GLN A 346 -6.24 13.62 -1.63
N HIS A 347 -5.62 12.83 -2.49
CA HIS A 347 -6.18 11.55 -2.95
C HIS A 347 -5.08 10.54 -3.37
N PRO A 348 -5.41 9.25 -3.54
CA PRO A 348 -4.50 8.26 -4.12
C PRO A 348 -4.16 8.57 -5.59
N LEU A 349 -2.86 8.67 -5.92
CA LEU A 349 -2.37 9.03 -7.26
C LEU A 349 -2.78 8.05 -8.37
N VAL A 350 -3.15 6.80 -8.02
CA VAL A 350 -3.71 5.84 -8.99
C VAL A 350 -4.98 6.37 -9.68
N ILE A 351 -5.73 7.26 -9.03
CA ILE A 351 -6.94 7.87 -9.59
C ILE A 351 -6.58 8.75 -10.82
N ASP A 352 -5.44 9.44 -10.83
CA ASP A 352 -5.01 10.26 -11.98
C ASP A 352 -4.87 9.44 -13.27
N TRP A 353 -4.60 8.13 -13.16
CA TRP A 353 -4.42 7.24 -14.30
C TRP A 353 -5.74 6.87 -15.01
N ILE A 354 -6.87 7.41 -14.57
CA ILE A 354 -8.19 7.22 -15.18
C ILE A 354 -8.51 8.39 -16.15
N PRO A 355 -8.74 8.12 -17.45
CA PRO A 355 -8.95 9.14 -18.50
C PRO A 355 -10.37 9.73 -18.50
N PHE A 356 -11.03 9.77 -17.35
CA PHE A 356 -12.43 10.14 -17.24
C PHE A 356 -12.58 11.14 -16.09
N PRO A 357 -12.49 12.45 -16.37
CA PRO A 357 -12.53 13.51 -15.36
C PRO A 357 -13.70 13.35 -14.38
N ALA A 358 -14.91 13.07 -14.89
CA ALA A 358 -16.10 12.87 -14.07
C ALA A 358 -16.03 11.62 -13.17
N LEU A 359 -15.29 10.58 -13.55
CA LEU A 359 -15.08 9.40 -12.70
C LEU A 359 -13.96 9.63 -11.67
N ARG A 360 -12.87 10.32 -12.05
CA ARG A 360 -11.83 10.78 -11.10
C ARG A 360 -12.46 11.60 -9.98
N ASP A 361 -13.32 12.54 -10.36
CA ASP A 361 -14.14 13.36 -9.46
C ASP A 361 -14.93 12.53 -8.43
N GLN A 362 -15.67 11.49 -8.86
CA GLN A 362 -16.42 10.63 -7.94
C GLN A 362 -15.51 9.73 -7.09
N LEU A 363 -14.41 9.22 -7.65
CA LEU A 363 -13.42 8.45 -6.91
C LEU A 363 -12.75 9.27 -5.80
N VAL A 364 -12.48 10.56 -6.03
CA VAL A 364 -11.98 11.44 -4.96
C VAL A 364 -13.05 11.75 -3.92
N ARG A 365 -14.28 12.11 -4.35
CA ARG A 365 -15.39 12.40 -3.42
C ARG A 365 -15.82 11.20 -2.58
N HIS A 366 -15.69 9.98 -3.09
CA HIS A 366 -16.27 8.79 -2.47
C HIS A 366 -15.24 7.71 -2.08
N HIS A 367 -14.09 7.55 -2.75
CA HIS A 367 -13.21 6.39 -2.53
C HIS A 367 -11.74 6.74 -2.16
N SER A 368 -11.36 8.00 -1.95
CA SER A 368 -9.96 8.32 -1.56
C SER A 368 -9.46 7.53 -0.35
N ALA A 369 -10.30 7.30 0.67
CA ALA A 369 -9.96 6.51 1.86
C ALA A 369 -10.24 4.99 1.76
N ASN A 370 -10.74 4.51 0.62
CA ASN A 370 -11.26 3.15 0.47
C ASN A 370 -10.09 2.14 0.33
N PRO A 371 -10.07 1.00 1.06
CA PRO A 371 -8.99 0.02 0.98
C PRO A 371 -8.90 -0.67 -0.40
N ASP A 372 -10.03 -0.82 -1.09
CA ASP A 372 -10.15 -1.53 -2.35
C ASP A 372 -9.91 -0.63 -3.57
N ILE A 373 -9.40 0.60 -3.37
CA ILE A 373 -9.20 1.60 -4.45
C ILE A 373 -8.39 1.05 -5.63
N ASP A 374 -7.40 0.19 -5.38
CA ASP A 374 -6.60 -0.47 -6.41
C ASP A 374 -7.40 -1.52 -7.21
N GLN A 375 -8.34 -2.23 -6.55
CA GLN A 375 -9.27 -3.14 -7.22
C GLN A 375 -10.34 -2.36 -8.01
N ILE A 376 -10.83 -1.23 -7.48
CA ILE A 376 -11.78 -0.34 -8.17
C ILE A 376 -11.12 0.24 -9.43
N PHE A 377 -9.87 0.67 -9.34
CA PHE A 377 -9.07 1.10 -10.49
C PHE A 377 -8.93 -0.03 -11.52
N CYS A 378 -8.54 -1.23 -11.09
CA CYS A 378 -8.41 -2.37 -12.00
C CYS A 378 -9.73 -2.78 -12.65
N ASP A 379 -10.84 -2.75 -11.93
CA ASP A 379 -12.18 -2.98 -12.48
C ASP A 379 -12.53 -1.92 -13.54
N ALA A 380 -12.22 -0.64 -13.27
CA ALA A 380 -12.46 0.47 -14.20
C ALA A 380 -11.67 0.28 -15.50
N VAL A 381 -10.36 0.03 -15.42
CA VAL A 381 -9.47 -0.19 -16.59
C VAL A 381 -9.86 -1.46 -17.35
N THR A 382 -10.26 -2.52 -16.64
CA THR A 382 -10.79 -3.75 -17.27
C THR A 382 -12.11 -3.47 -17.99
N GLY A 383 -12.94 -2.57 -17.45
CA GLY A 383 -14.20 -2.11 -18.01
C GLY A 383 -14.07 -1.15 -19.21
N TYR A 384 -12.87 -0.79 -19.66
CA TYR A 384 -12.71 0.07 -20.84
C TYR A 384 -13.17 -0.66 -22.11
N VAL A 385 -14.11 -0.02 -22.83
CA VAL A 385 -14.82 -0.56 -24.00
C VAL A 385 -14.84 0.45 -25.15
N VAL A 386 -15.04 -0.03 -26.38
CA VAL A 386 -15.34 0.81 -27.55
C VAL A 386 -16.69 0.39 -28.15
N GLU A 387 -17.53 1.38 -28.46
CA GLU A 387 -18.82 1.21 -29.15
C GLU A 387 -18.64 1.11 -30.66
N THR A 388 -19.48 0.33 -31.33
CA THR A 388 -19.48 0.20 -32.79
C THR A 388 -20.78 -0.40 -33.33
N PRO A 389 -21.18 -0.16 -34.59
CA PRO A 389 -22.25 -0.95 -35.23
C PRO A 389 -21.84 -2.42 -35.33
N MET A 390 -22.66 -3.34 -34.79
CA MET A 390 -22.32 -4.77 -34.68
C MET A 390 -22.00 -5.42 -36.03
N ALA A 391 -22.73 -5.03 -37.09
CA ALA A 391 -22.51 -5.46 -38.48
C ALA A 391 -21.12 -5.07 -39.06
N SER A 392 -20.39 -4.14 -38.42
CA SER A 392 -19.01 -3.81 -38.82
C SER A 392 -17.95 -4.79 -38.28
N LEU A 393 -18.30 -5.56 -37.24
CA LEU A 393 -17.45 -6.59 -36.65
C LEU A 393 -17.88 -8.01 -37.02
N VAL A 394 -19.18 -8.27 -37.21
CA VAL A 394 -19.71 -9.63 -37.41
C VAL A 394 -20.66 -9.69 -38.62
N GLN A 395 -20.44 -10.69 -39.48
CA GLN A 395 -21.21 -10.93 -40.69
C GLN A 395 -22.66 -11.31 -40.36
N GLY A 396 -23.62 -10.71 -41.03
CA GLY A 396 -25.06 -10.98 -40.82
C GLY A 396 -25.62 -10.50 -39.47
N ALA A 397 -24.84 -9.78 -38.66
CA ALA A 397 -25.32 -9.21 -37.41
C ALA A 397 -26.35 -8.09 -37.64
N PRO A 398 -27.26 -7.85 -36.67
CA PRO A 398 -28.26 -6.79 -36.77
C PRO A 398 -27.63 -5.39 -36.82
N LEU A 399 -28.42 -4.42 -37.31
CA LEU A 399 -28.10 -2.99 -37.28
C LEU A 399 -28.29 -2.40 -35.88
N ALA A 400 -27.60 -2.96 -34.90
CA ALA A 400 -27.56 -2.53 -33.50
C ALA A 400 -26.16 -2.02 -33.13
N THR A 401 -26.08 -1.09 -32.19
CA THR A 401 -24.82 -0.77 -31.52
C THR A 401 -24.41 -1.93 -30.62
N ALA A 402 -23.14 -2.27 -30.65
CA ALA A 402 -22.51 -3.22 -29.76
C ALA A 402 -21.24 -2.61 -29.15
N TYR A 403 -20.79 -3.11 -28.02
CA TYR A 403 -19.53 -2.70 -27.40
C TYR A 403 -18.69 -3.91 -27.00
N ILE A 404 -17.38 -3.71 -26.91
CA ILE A 404 -16.41 -4.79 -26.68
C ILE A 404 -15.26 -4.27 -25.81
N ARG A 405 -14.86 -5.05 -24.80
CA ARG A 405 -13.79 -4.65 -23.85
C ARG A 405 -12.43 -4.71 -24.54
N VAL A 406 -11.62 -3.68 -24.31
CA VAL A 406 -10.24 -3.59 -24.84
C VAL A 406 -9.41 -4.80 -24.37
N THR A 407 -9.52 -5.13 -23.08
CA THR A 407 -8.79 -6.26 -22.45
C THR A 407 -9.16 -7.61 -23.07
N ASP A 408 -10.43 -7.86 -23.41
CA ASP A 408 -10.85 -9.16 -23.96
C ASP A 408 -10.28 -9.42 -25.36
N LEU A 409 -10.15 -8.37 -26.18
CA LEU A 409 -9.45 -8.46 -27.46
C LEU A 409 -7.94 -8.65 -27.26
N ILE A 410 -7.31 -7.95 -26.31
CA ILE A 410 -5.88 -8.10 -26.03
C ILE A 410 -5.54 -9.53 -25.57
N THR A 411 -6.33 -10.12 -24.66
CA THR A 411 -6.16 -11.52 -24.27
C THR A 411 -6.35 -12.48 -25.45
N ALA A 412 -7.28 -12.20 -26.37
CA ALA A 412 -7.47 -13.01 -27.57
C ALA A 412 -6.35 -12.84 -28.63
N MET A 413 -5.70 -11.67 -28.67
CA MET A 413 -4.54 -11.40 -29.56
C MET A 413 -3.28 -12.16 -29.15
N ASP A 414 -3.15 -12.49 -27.85
CA ASP A 414 -1.96 -13.12 -27.24
C ASP A 414 -2.20 -14.56 -26.79
N ALA A 415 -3.37 -15.14 -27.10
CA ALA A 415 -3.69 -16.55 -26.84
C ALA A 415 -2.92 -17.54 -27.72
N ASP A 416 -1.95 -17.08 -28.50
CA ASP A 416 -1.23 -17.87 -29.50
C ASP A 416 -0.18 -18.77 -28.84
N LYS A 417 -0.36 -20.09 -28.98
CA LYS A 417 0.56 -21.10 -28.41
C LYS A 417 1.38 -21.86 -29.45
N SER A 418 1.07 -21.73 -30.75
CA SER A 418 1.76 -22.54 -31.79
C SER A 418 1.46 -22.16 -33.26
N GLY A 419 0.76 -21.07 -33.60
CA GLY A 419 -0.06 -21.05 -34.84
C GLY A 419 -0.03 -19.82 -35.74
N ASN A 420 1.06 -19.64 -36.52
CA ASN A 420 1.05 -18.85 -37.78
C ASN A 420 0.63 -17.37 -37.65
N ASP A 421 1.45 -16.58 -36.93
CA ASP A 421 1.20 -15.18 -36.58
C ASP A 421 0.92 -14.24 -37.78
N GLY A 422 1.39 -14.63 -38.97
CA GLY A 422 1.19 -13.91 -40.24
C GLY A 422 -0.21 -14.03 -40.88
N ALA A 423 -1.15 -14.76 -40.29
CA ALA A 423 -2.51 -14.88 -40.82
C ALA A 423 -3.28 -13.55 -40.75
N ILE A 424 -3.53 -12.92 -41.91
CA ILE A 424 -4.31 -11.68 -42.02
C ILE A 424 -5.81 -12.02 -42.13
N ALA A 425 -6.58 -11.74 -41.08
CA ALA A 425 -8.04 -11.79 -41.13
C ALA A 425 -8.62 -10.42 -41.52
N THR A 426 -9.72 -10.44 -42.28
CA THR A 426 -10.51 -9.27 -42.64
C THR A 426 -11.87 -9.29 -41.95
N LEU A 427 -12.40 -8.13 -41.56
CA LEU A 427 -13.73 -7.98 -40.98
C LEU A 427 -14.78 -7.72 -42.09
N PRO A 428 -16.06 -8.10 -41.89
CA PRO A 428 -16.64 -8.69 -40.66
C PRO A 428 -16.26 -10.16 -40.43
N ALA A 429 -16.16 -10.56 -39.15
CA ALA A 429 -15.91 -11.94 -38.75
C ALA A 429 -17.14 -12.85 -38.95
N PRO A 430 -16.98 -14.17 -39.20
CA PRO A 430 -18.11 -15.07 -39.44
C PRO A 430 -19.11 -15.20 -38.29
N ASN A 431 -18.67 -14.95 -37.05
CA ASN A 431 -19.50 -14.92 -35.84
C ASN A 431 -18.76 -14.21 -34.69
N VAL A 432 -19.45 -13.93 -33.59
CA VAL A 432 -18.88 -13.25 -32.40
C VAL A 432 -17.74 -14.04 -31.76
N ALA A 433 -17.80 -15.38 -31.73
CA ALA A 433 -16.77 -16.20 -31.06
C ALA A 433 -15.40 -16.08 -31.73
N MET A 434 -15.36 -15.96 -33.07
CA MET A 434 -14.11 -15.75 -33.82
C MET A 434 -13.33 -14.49 -33.39
N LEU A 435 -14.01 -13.46 -32.87
CA LEU A 435 -13.36 -12.25 -32.34
C LEU A 435 -12.49 -12.53 -31.10
N PHE A 436 -12.78 -13.63 -30.38
CA PHE A 436 -12.13 -14.01 -29.13
C PHE A 436 -11.36 -15.33 -29.19
N SER A 437 -11.62 -16.18 -30.20
CA SER A 437 -10.96 -17.47 -30.39
C SER A 437 -9.91 -17.49 -31.52
N SER A 438 -9.69 -16.36 -32.20
CA SER A 438 -8.72 -16.24 -33.29
C SER A 438 -7.89 -14.97 -33.13
N PRO A 439 -6.58 -15.07 -32.84
CA PRO A 439 -5.69 -13.90 -32.72
C PRO A 439 -5.75 -12.96 -33.92
N ALA A 440 -5.82 -13.51 -35.15
CA ALA A 440 -5.98 -12.73 -36.38
C ALA A 440 -7.23 -11.83 -36.39
N TYR A 441 -8.41 -12.35 -36.03
CA TYR A 441 -9.65 -11.56 -35.96
C TYR A 441 -9.64 -10.59 -34.79
N ALA A 442 -9.05 -10.97 -33.65
CA ALA A 442 -8.87 -10.07 -32.51
C ALA A 442 -7.98 -8.87 -32.88
N ARG A 443 -6.84 -9.12 -33.56
CA ARG A 443 -5.95 -8.09 -34.11
C ARG A 443 -6.66 -7.19 -35.14
N ALA A 444 -7.53 -7.75 -35.97
CA ALA A 444 -8.33 -6.97 -36.93
C ALA A 444 -9.38 -6.07 -36.23
N ALA A 445 -10.09 -6.58 -35.23
CA ALA A 445 -11.05 -5.82 -34.42
C ALA A 445 -10.37 -4.68 -33.65
N PHE A 446 -9.28 -4.97 -32.95
CA PHE A 446 -8.51 -4.00 -32.18
C PHE A 446 -8.07 -2.79 -33.02
N ARG A 447 -7.54 -3.05 -34.23
CA ARG A 447 -7.15 -2.02 -35.22
C ARG A 447 -8.37 -1.27 -35.77
N LYS A 448 -9.44 -1.97 -36.15
CA LYS A 448 -10.68 -1.37 -36.70
C LYS A 448 -11.35 -0.40 -35.72
N LEU A 449 -11.24 -0.69 -34.42
CA LEU A 449 -11.80 0.10 -33.33
C LEU A 449 -10.84 1.18 -32.80
N ASN A 450 -9.65 1.36 -33.40
CA ASN A 450 -8.64 2.34 -33.01
C ASN A 450 -8.18 2.21 -31.54
N MET A 451 -8.20 1.00 -30.98
CA MET A 451 -7.84 0.78 -29.57
C MET A 451 -6.35 1.06 -29.25
N ASP A 452 -5.51 1.21 -30.29
CA ASP A 452 -4.11 1.62 -30.24
C ASP A 452 -3.89 3.15 -30.24
N LYS A 453 -4.97 3.93 -30.30
CA LYS A 453 -4.97 5.41 -30.25
C LYS A 453 -5.34 5.97 -28.86
N GLY A 454 -5.19 5.13 -27.84
CA GLY A 454 -5.34 5.52 -26.44
C GLY A 454 -6.76 5.96 -26.06
N ALA A 455 -6.82 6.66 -24.93
CA ALA A 455 -8.03 6.77 -24.14
C ALA A 455 -9.12 7.70 -24.71
N GLY A 456 -8.89 8.39 -25.83
CA GLY A 456 -9.90 9.24 -26.47
C GLY A 456 -11.10 8.48 -27.01
N TYR A 457 -10.94 7.19 -27.33
CA TYR A 457 -11.96 6.33 -27.94
C TYR A 457 -12.73 5.46 -26.93
N TYR A 458 -12.32 5.44 -25.66
CA TYR A 458 -12.89 4.52 -24.67
C TYR A 458 -14.14 5.11 -23.99
N LYS A 459 -15.06 4.21 -23.63
CA LYS A 459 -16.13 4.37 -22.64
C LYS A 459 -16.00 3.28 -21.57
N ILE A 460 -16.90 3.24 -20.60
CA ILE A 460 -16.92 2.23 -19.52
C ILE A 460 -18.14 1.31 -19.67
N ASP A 461 -17.90 0.00 -19.49
CA ASP A 461 -18.95 -1.05 -19.46
C ASP A 461 -19.98 -0.76 -18.34
N PRO A 462 -21.29 -0.72 -18.64
CA PRO A 462 -22.36 -0.60 -17.65
C PRO A 462 -22.23 -1.51 -16.42
N ALA A 463 -21.61 -2.69 -16.54
CA ALA A 463 -21.36 -3.60 -15.43
C ALA A 463 -20.49 -2.98 -14.31
N PHE A 464 -19.60 -2.04 -14.64
CA PHE A 464 -18.80 -1.33 -13.64
C PHE A 464 -19.70 -0.50 -12.69
N PHE A 465 -20.65 0.25 -13.25
CA PHE A 465 -21.60 1.06 -12.47
C PHE A 465 -22.72 0.24 -11.81
N GLN A 466 -22.84 -1.05 -12.12
CA GLN A 466 -23.67 -1.99 -11.36
C GLN A 466 -22.94 -2.48 -10.09
N LYS A 467 -21.60 -2.52 -10.11
CA LYS A 467 -20.77 -2.82 -8.94
C LYS A 467 -20.52 -1.58 -8.07
N TYR A 468 -20.38 -0.41 -8.70
CA TYR A 468 -20.08 0.88 -8.05
C TYR A 468 -21.08 1.97 -8.48
N PRO A 469 -22.32 1.94 -7.99
CA PRO A 469 -23.38 2.86 -8.43
C PRO A 469 -23.10 4.34 -8.08
N GLU A 470 -22.43 4.61 -6.95
CA GLU A 470 -21.97 5.94 -6.54
C GLU A 470 -20.93 6.57 -7.49
N LEU A 471 -20.24 5.75 -8.28
CA LEU A 471 -19.28 6.23 -9.28
C LEU A 471 -19.92 6.65 -10.61
N ARG A 472 -21.22 6.45 -10.80
CA ARG A 472 -21.91 6.87 -12.03
C ARG A 472 -22.00 8.41 -12.08
N PRO A 473 -21.45 9.07 -13.13
CA PRO A 473 -21.61 10.51 -13.28
C PRO A 473 -23.03 10.85 -13.77
N GLY A 474 -23.44 12.10 -13.59
CA GLY A 474 -24.70 12.62 -14.15
C GLY A 474 -24.71 12.83 -15.67
N SER A 475 -23.67 12.39 -16.38
CA SER A 475 -23.50 12.52 -17.84
C SER A 475 -23.32 11.14 -18.49
N ASP A 476 -24.31 10.71 -19.28
CA ASP A 476 -24.34 9.35 -19.83
C ASP A 476 -23.25 9.05 -20.88
N ASP A 477 -22.54 10.05 -21.44
CA ASP A 477 -21.49 9.82 -22.46
C ASP A 477 -20.31 8.97 -21.97
N LEU A 478 -20.10 8.86 -20.65
CA LEU A 478 -19.11 7.93 -20.09
C LEU A 478 -19.50 6.45 -20.26
N VAL A 479 -20.80 6.15 -20.28
CA VAL A 479 -21.35 4.80 -20.18
C VAL A 479 -21.55 4.23 -21.59
N ALA A 480 -21.08 3.01 -21.83
CA ALA A 480 -21.26 2.37 -23.12
C ALA A 480 -22.67 1.82 -23.33
N MET A 481 -23.18 2.02 -24.54
CA MET A 481 -24.55 1.68 -24.95
C MET A 481 -24.56 0.60 -26.04
N GLY A 482 -25.49 -0.34 -25.94
CA GLY A 482 -25.68 -1.41 -26.91
C GLY A 482 -25.47 -2.81 -26.34
N ILE A 483 -25.18 -3.77 -27.23
CA ILE A 483 -25.01 -5.19 -26.87
C ILE A 483 -23.55 -5.49 -26.50
N PRO A 484 -23.24 -6.05 -25.32
CA PRO A 484 -21.89 -6.51 -24.98
C PRO A 484 -21.47 -7.72 -25.84
N LEU A 485 -20.39 -7.56 -26.61
CA LEU A 485 -19.68 -8.68 -27.22
C LEU A 485 -18.56 -9.10 -26.27
N LYS A 486 -18.59 -10.35 -25.80
CA LYS A 486 -17.64 -10.86 -24.82
C LYS A 486 -17.31 -12.36 -24.97
N PRO A 487 -16.13 -12.80 -24.53
CA PRO A 487 -15.77 -14.22 -24.39
C PRO A 487 -16.58 -14.90 -23.27
N LYS A 488 -16.50 -16.24 -23.21
CA LYS A 488 -17.14 -17.06 -22.15
C LYS A 488 -16.55 -16.84 -20.76
N GLN A 489 -15.27 -16.46 -20.69
CA GLN A 489 -14.53 -16.16 -19.47
C GLN A 489 -13.86 -14.80 -19.67
N GLN A 490 -13.98 -13.92 -18.68
CA GLN A 490 -13.51 -12.54 -18.72
C GLN A 490 -12.55 -12.34 -17.54
N ASN A 491 -11.31 -11.95 -17.85
CA ASN A 491 -10.31 -11.65 -16.84
C ASN A 491 -10.46 -10.22 -16.31
N ILE A 492 -9.85 -9.95 -15.15
CA ILE A 492 -9.66 -8.63 -14.55
C ILE A 492 -8.16 -8.38 -14.47
N LEU A 493 -7.71 -7.15 -14.70
CA LEU A 493 -6.30 -6.78 -14.58
C LEU A 493 -5.85 -6.81 -13.12
N THR A 494 -4.63 -7.28 -12.86
CA THR A 494 -4.05 -7.29 -11.51
C THR A 494 -3.61 -5.88 -11.08
N TYR A 495 -3.47 -5.68 -9.77
CA TYR A 495 -2.84 -4.52 -9.12
C TYR A 495 -1.50 -4.95 -8.46
N PRO A 496 -0.57 -4.04 -8.16
CA PRO A 496 0.74 -4.42 -7.64
C PRO A 496 0.64 -4.87 -6.19
N LYS A 497 1.59 -5.68 -5.72
CA LYS A 497 1.75 -5.95 -4.29
C LYS A 497 2.22 -4.67 -3.57
N PRO A 498 2.00 -4.51 -2.25
CA PRO A 498 2.61 -3.42 -1.47
C PRO A 498 4.13 -3.41 -1.59
N LEU A 499 4.75 -2.22 -1.49
CA LEU A 499 6.21 -2.06 -1.59
C LEU A 499 6.96 -2.84 -0.50
N ASP A 500 7.91 -3.65 -0.93
CA ASP A 500 8.90 -4.33 -0.10
C ASP A 500 10.30 -3.69 -0.22
N PRO A 501 11.23 -3.90 0.73
CA PRO A 501 12.56 -3.30 0.71
C PRO A 501 13.42 -3.66 -0.51
N THR A 502 13.25 -4.85 -1.09
CA THR A 502 14.00 -5.28 -2.29
C THR A 502 13.50 -4.53 -3.51
N THR A 503 12.18 -4.39 -3.69
CA THR A 503 11.63 -3.55 -4.78
C THR A 503 12.04 -2.08 -4.64
N VAL A 504 12.00 -1.52 -3.42
CA VAL A 504 12.48 -0.14 -3.15
C VAL A 504 13.94 0.03 -3.58
N GLN A 505 14.82 -0.90 -3.21
CA GLN A 505 16.23 -0.84 -3.58
C GLN A 505 16.44 -1.03 -5.10
N THR A 506 15.69 -1.93 -5.75
CA THR A 506 15.76 -2.09 -7.22
C THR A 506 15.37 -0.81 -7.95
N TYR A 507 14.32 -0.10 -7.50
CA TYR A 507 13.90 1.17 -8.11
C TYR A 507 14.98 2.25 -7.96
N ARG A 508 15.60 2.37 -6.78
CA ARG A 508 16.74 3.29 -6.57
C ARG A 508 17.88 2.97 -7.53
N SER A 509 18.44 1.76 -7.44
CA SER A 509 19.59 1.34 -8.23
C SER A 509 19.36 1.44 -9.74
N PHE A 510 18.15 1.13 -10.24
CA PHE A 510 17.82 1.28 -11.65
C PHE A 510 17.72 2.75 -12.09
N ILE A 511 17.08 3.62 -11.31
CA ILE A 511 16.96 5.05 -11.62
C ILE A 511 18.33 5.72 -11.62
N ASP A 512 19.17 5.42 -10.61
CA ASP A 512 20.55 5.91 -10.54
C ASP A 512 21.34 5.52 -11.79
N PHE A 513 21.48 4.22 -12.06
CA PHE A 513 22.20 3.70 -13.24
C PHE A 513 21.67 4.26 -14.56
N SER A 514 20.34 4.28 -14.75
CA SER A 514 19.72 4.66 -16.03
C SER A 514 19.95 6.13 -16.38
N ILE A 515 19.88 7.01 -15.38
CA ILE A 515 20.06 8.45 -15.59
C ILE A 515 21.54 8.79 -15.73
N ASP A 516 22.41 8.19 -14.91
CA ASP A 516 23.86 8.43 -14.99
C ASP A 516 24.43 7.96 -16.33
N ALA A 517 24.08 6.76 -16.79
CA ALA A 517 24.50 6.25 -18.11
C ALA A 517 24.02 7.15 -19.27
N ALA A 518 22.78 7.65 -19.21
CA ALA A 518 22.25 8.56 -20.22
C ALA A 518 23.01 9.90 -20.25
N ASN A 519 23.42 10.42 -19.09
CA ASN A 519 24.25 11.62 -18.99
C ASN A 519 25.66 11.38 -19.56
N THR A 520 26.31 10.26 -19.21
CA THR A 520 27.65 9.92 -19.73
C THR A 520 27.64 9.84 -21.25
N ILE A 521 26.70 9.09 -21.84
CA ILE A 521 26.55 8.94 -23.30
C ILE A 521 26.33 10.31 -23.97
N SER A 522 25.49 11.16 -23.36
CA SER A 522 25.22 12.51 -23.87
C SER A 522 26.47 13.39 -23.84
N SER A 523 27.29 13.30 -22.78
CA SER A 523 28.52 14.09 -22.66
C SER A 523 29.61 13.67 -23.64
N THR A 524 29.73 12.39 -23.96
CA THR A 524 30.66 11.87 -24.98
C THR A 524 30.21 12.09 -26.42
N SER A 525 29.01 12.64 -26.65
CA SER A 525 28.43 12.85 -27.99
C SER A 525 28.83 14.18 -28.65
N ILE A 526 29.74 14.96 -28.05
CA ILE A 526 30.28 16.20 -28.61
C ILE A 526 31.69 15.93 -29.14
N PRO A 527 31.92 15.92 -30.48
CA PRO A 527 33.28 15.90 -31.02
C PRO A 527 34.00 17.21 -30.70
N ALA A 528 35.27 17.12 -30.32
CA ALA A 528 36.16 18.29 -30.35
C ALA A 528 36.34 18.76 -31.80
N ILE A 529 36.35 20.08 -32.00
CA ILE A 529 36.62 20.77 -33.28
C ILE A 529 37.99 21.45 -33.17
#